data_AF-A0A8H7USF3-F1
#
_entry.id   AF-A0A8H7USF3-F1
#
_cell.length_a   1.000
_cell.length_b   1.000
_cell.length_c   1.000
_cell.angle_alpha   90.00
_cell.angle_beta   90.00
_cell.angle_gamma   90.00
#
_symmetry.space_group_name_H-M   'P 1'
#
loop_
_entity.id
_entity.type
_entity.pdbx_description
1 polymer ?
#
loop_
_entity_poly.entity_id
_entity_poly.type
_entity_poly.pdbx_seq_one_letter_code
_entity_poly.pdbx_strand_id
1 'polypeptide(L)'
;MFDKLIDEHLETKYLDKIESQRYLLSRSIKGYRSRIVVDDMKFVENFMKQEEAKLRREVRRSKKSFDARFDAIKDNNVFVTRSGHPQRHTKFQMIVALTRLGLYGNEQSSKRLSKNFDISRKNIY
;
A
#
# COMPACT_ATOMS: atom_id res chain seq x y z
N MET A 1 -3.11 -36.64 -12.60
CA MET A 1 -1.87 -37.26 -13.12
C MET A 1 -0.84 -36.21 -13.55
N PHE A 2 -1.28 -35.02 -14.00
CA PHE A 2 -0.40 -33.90 -14.34
C PHE A 2 0.19 -33.15 -13.13
N ASP A 3 -0.50 -33.11 -11.97
CA ASP A 3 -0.02 -32.39 -10.78
C ASP A 3 1.30 -32.94 -10.22
N LYS A 4 1.49 -34.27 -10.30
CA LYS A 4 2.74 -34.92 -9.87
C LYS A 4 3.93 -34.64 -10.80
N LEU A 5 3.67 -34.36 -12.08
CA LEU A 5 4.69 -34.05 -13.09
C LEU A 5 5.16 -32.59 -12.97
N ILE A 6 4.30 -31.71 -12.47
CA ILE A 6 4.63 -30.31 -12.18
C ILE A 6 5.53 -30.20 -10.95
N ASP A 7 5.29 -31.00 -9.90
CA ASP A 7 6.12 -31.00 -8.67
C ASP A 7 7.54 -31.57 -8.87
N GLU A 8 7.78 -32.38 -9.90
CA GLU A 8 9.10 -32.95 -10.19
C GLU A 8 9.96 -32.09 -11.11
N HIS A 9 9.38 -31.07 -11.77
CA HIS A 9 10.12 -30.23 -12.69
C HIS A 9 11.16 -29.38 -11.93
N LEU A 10 12.39 -29.33 -12.46
CA LEU A 10 13.50 -28.63 -11.82
C LEU A 10 13.21 -27.14 -11.62
N GLU A 11 12.44 -26.56 -12.54
CA GLU A 11 12.05 -25.15 -12.56
C GLU A 11 11.03 -24.82 -11.46
N THR A 12 10.07 -25.68 -11.18
CA THR A 12 9.08 -25.51 -10.10
C THR A 12 9.76 -25.55 -8.74
N LYS A 13 10.69 -26.48 -8.52
CA LYS A 13 11.54 -26.49 -7.32
C LYS A 13 12.42 -25.24 -7.21
N TYR A 14 12.86 -24.69 -8.35
CA TYR A 14 13.62 -23.45 -8.39
C TYR A 14 12.74 -22.23 -8.02
N LEU A 15 11.49 -22.21 -8.51
CA LEU A 15 10.50 -21.18 -8.17
C LEU A 15 10.12 -21.23 -6.68
N ASP A 16 9.87 -22.42 -6.13
CA ASP A 16 9.61 -22.62 -4.70
C ASP A 16 10.81 -22.21 -3.85
N LYS A 17 12.03 -22.48 -4.32
CA LYS A 17 13.26 -22.03 -3.68
C LYS A 17 13.39 -20.51 -3.73
N ILE A 18 13.07 -19.87 -4.85
CA ILE A 18 13.05 -18.41 -4.96
C ILE A 18 11.96 -17.81 -4.06
N GLU A 19 10.78 -18.42 -3.98
CA GLU A 19 9.66 -17.94 -3.20
C GLU A 19 9.91 -18.07 -1.69
N SER A 20 10.45 -19.21 -1.25
CA SER A 20 10.89 -19.40 0.14
C SER A 20 12.04 -18.45 0.49
N GLN A 21 13.00 -18.22 -0.42
CA GLN A 21 14.09 -17.26 -0.22
C GLN A 21 13.65 -15.78 -0.22
N ARG A 22 12.52 -15.46 -0.87
CA ARG A 22 11.95 -14.10 -0.93
C ARG A 22 11.66 -13.53 0.46
N TYR A 23 11.44 -14.40 1.45
CA TYR A 23 11.19 -14.04 2.85
C TYR A 23 12.34 -14.40 3.81
N LEU A 24 13.38 -15.09 3.35
CA LEU A 24 14.56 -15.51 4.15
C LEU A 24 15.69 -14.47 4.18
N LEU A 25 15.68 -13.48 3.28
CA LEU A 25 16.55 -12.31 3.47
C LEU A 25 16.13 -11.63 4.77
N SER A 26 17.02 -11.66 5.77
CA SER A 26 16.75 -10.98 7.03
C SER A 26 16.38 -9.53 6.70
N ARG A 27 15.24 -9.10 7.24
CA ARG A 27 14.83 -7.69 7.21
C ARG A 27 15.85 -6.77 7.91
N SER A 28 16.95 -7.32 8.46
CA SER A 28 18.01 -6.60 9.15
C SER A 28 19.05 -5.97 8.22
N ILE A 29 19.11 -6.31 6.92
CA ILE A 29 20.21 -5.85 6.03
C ILE A 29 20.05 -4.39 5.54
N LYS A 30 18.85 -3.82 5.60
CA LYS A 30 18.66 -2.37 5.37
C LYS A 30 17.78 -1.86 6.48
N GLY A 31 18.37 -1.10 7.41
CA GLY A 31 17.63 -0.39 8.45
C GLY A 31 16.39 0.23 7.83
N TYR A 32 15.23 -0.38 8.09
CA TYR A 32 13.97 0.16 7.64
C TYR A 32 13.94 1.58 8.19
N ARG A 33 13.88 2.57 7.30
CA ARG A 33 13.75 3.97 7.70
C ARG A 33 12.67 4.00 8.78
N SER A 34 13.01 4.50 9.96
CA SER A 34 12.04 4.69 11.02
C SER A 34 10.85 5.40 10.39
N ARG A 35 9.65 4.84 10.58
CA ARG A 35 8.44 5.49 10.07
C ARG A 35 8.44 6.89 10.70
N ILE A 36 8.48 7.94 9.89
CA ILE A 36 8.17 9.27 10.41
C ILE A 36 6.75 9.15 10.95
N VAL A 37 6.58 9.43 12.24
CA VAL A 37 5.27 9.49 12.88
C VAL A 37 4.61 10.76 12.35
N VAL A 38 4.10 10.67 11.12
CA VAL A 38 3.17 11.66 10.61
C VAL A 38 1.90 11.45 11.41
N ASP A 39 1.37 12.54 11.96
CA ASP A 39 0.03 12.55 12.52
C ASP A 39 -0.96 12.25 11.37
N ASP A 40 -1.30 10.97 11.23
CA ASP A 40 -2.18 10.46 10.19
C ASP A 40 -3.53 11.18 10.22
N MET A 41 -4.02 11.56 11.41
CA MET A 41 -5.29 12.27 11.58
C MET A 41 -5.19 13.69 11.05
N LYS A 42 -4.15 14.44 11.43
CA LYS A 42 -3.90 15.78 10.90
C LYS A 42 -3.71 15.77 9.38
N PHE A 43 -3.04 14.76 8.84
CA PHE A 43 -2.94 14.59 7.39
C PHE A 43 -4.31 14.36 6.75
N VAL A 44 -5.08 13.41 7.26
CA VAL A 44 -6.42 13.06 6.74
C VAL A 44 -7.33 14.28 6.79
N GLU A 45 -7.35 15.02 7.90
CA GLU A 45 -8.14 16.24 8.02
C GLU A 45 -7.76 17.28 6.96
N ASN A 46 -6.47 17.57 6.82
CA ASN A 46 -6.00 18.53 5.81
C ASN A 46 -6.31 18.08 4.39
N PHE A 47 -6.21 16.78 4.11
CA PHE A 47 -6.54 16.20 2.82
C PHE A 47 -8.04 16.32 2.53
N MET A 48 -8.90 16.06 3.50
CA MET A 48 -10.36 16.10 3.37
C MET A 48 -10.96 17.51 3.45
N LYS A 49 -10.15 18.52 3.84
CA LYS A 49 -10.46 19.95 3.76
C LYS A 49 -10.23 20.54 2.37
N GLN A 50 -9.55 19.83 1.47
CA GLN A 50 -9.34 20.30 0.11
C GLN A 50 -10.66 20.51 -0.64
N GLU A 51 -10.65 21.40 -1.62
CA GLU A 51 -11.76 21.59 -2.53
C GLU A 51 -12.15 20.28 -3.24
N GLU A 52 -13.44 20.06 -3.44
CA GLU A 52 -13.93 18.79 -3.99
C GLU A 52 -13.37 18.49 -5.38
N ALA A 53 -13.16 19.50 -6.23
CA ALA A 53 -12.53 19.33 -7.54
C ALA A 53 -11.10 18.77 -7.42
N LYS A 54 -10.33 19.27 -6.45
CA LYS A 54 -8.97 18.78 -6.18
C LYS A 54 -9.00 17.36 -5.63
N LEU A 55 -9.89 17.07 -4.69
CA LEU A 55 -10.07 15.73 -4.14
C LEU A 55 -10.44 14.73 -5.24
N ARG A 56 -11.41 15.06 -6.10
CA ARG A 56 -11.82 14.22 -7.24
C ARG A 56 -10.67 13.97 -8.21
N ARG A 57 -9.78 14.94 -8.42
CA ARG A 57 -8.60 14.76 -9.28
C ARG A 57 -7.59 13.79 -8.66
N GLU A 58 -7.42 13.82 -7.34
CA GLU A 58 -6.42 12.98 -6.65
C GLU A 58 -6.92 11.56 -6.40
N VAL A 59 -8.13 11.38 -5.87
CA VAL A 59 -8.67 10.05 -5.50
C VAL A 59 -9.74 9.51 -6.47
N ARG A 60 -10.06 10.25 -7.55
CA ARG A 60 -11.10 9.89 -8.56
C ARG A 60 -12.48 9.63 -7.97
N ARG A 61 -12.79 10.20 -6.81
CA ARG A 61 -14.07 10.07 -6.10
C ARG A 61 -14.46 11.38 -5.41
N SER A 62 -15.76 11.58 -5.22
CA SER A 62 -16.29 12.65 -4.36
C SER A 62 -16.09 12.32 -2.88
N LYS A 63 -16.13 13.34 -2.02
CA LYS A 63 -16.01 13.20 -0.56
C LYS A 63 -17.06 12.24 0.01
N LYS A 64 -18.33 12.42 -0.39
CA LYS A 64 -19.44 11.53 -0.01
C LYS A 64 -19.16 10.07 -0.36
N SER A 65 -18.67 9.81 -1.58
CA SER A 65 -18.36 8.45 -2.04
C SER A 65 -17.14 7.86 -1.34
N PHE A 66 -16.19 8.71 -0.94
CA PHE A 66 -15.05 8.32 -0.13
C PHE A 66 -15.50 7.90 1.28
N ASP A 67 -16.27 8.73 1.96
CA ASP A 67 -16.73 8.45 3.33
C ASP A 67 -17.63 7.19 3.38
N ALA A 68 -18.57 7.05 2.43
CA ALA A 68 -19.40 5.84 2.32
C ALA A 68 -18.56 4.56 2.14
N ARG A 69 -17.43 4.64 1.41
CA ARG A 69 -16.52 3.52 1.25
C ARG A 69 -15.71 3.26 2.52
N PHE A 70 -15.29 4.30 3.21
CA PHE A 70 -14.60 4.16 4.50
C PHE A 70 -15.49 3.42 5.50
N ASP A 71 -16.74 3.84 5.64
CA ASP A 71 -17.69 3.21 6.57
C ASP A 71 -17.95 1.73 6.24
N ALA A 72 -17.91 1.36 4.96
CA ALA A 72 -18.08 -0.03 4.54
C ALA A 72 -16.85 -0.93 4.85
N ILE A 73 -15.65 -0.36 5.01
CA ILE A 73 -14.42 -1.16 5.15
C ILE A 73 -13.73 -1.02 6.51
N LYS A 74 -14.06 0.00 7.31
CA LYS A 74 -13.33 0.36 8.53
C LYS A 74 -13.24 -0.78 9.55
N ASP A 75 -14.28 -1.63 9.63
CA ASP A 75 -14.39 -2.72 10.60
C ASP A 75 -14.17 -4.11 9.96
N ASN A 76 -13.75 -4.15 8.69
CA ASN A 76 -13.57 -5.42 8.00
C ASN A 76 -12.21 -6.05 8.34
N ASN A 77 -12.26 -7.26 8.89
CA ASN A 77 -11.10 -8.05 9.33
C ASN A 77 -10.03 -8.26 8.25
N VAL A 78 -10.37 -8.17 6.96
CA VAL A 78 -9.40 -8.24 5.86
C VAL A 78 -8.41 -7.07 5.90
N PHE A 79 -8.83 -5.92 6.40
CA PHE A 79 -7.99 -4.71 6.50
C PHE A 79 -7.32 -4.53 7.86
N VAL A 80 -7.59 -5.43 8.82
CA VAL A 80 -6.95 -5.43 10.14
C VAL A 80 -5.64 -6.22 10.05
N THR A 81 -4.51 -5.55 10.29
CA THR A 81 -3.22 -6.25 10.33
C THR A 81 -3.18 -7.27 11.47
N ARG A 82 -2.62 -8.46 11.20
CA ARG A 82 -2.28 -9.46 12.21
C ARG A 82 -0.83 -9.34 12.69
N SER A 83 -0.06 -8.37 12.16
CA SER A 83 1.32 -8.14 12.55
C SER A 83 1.42 -7.45 13.91
N GLY A 84 2.46 -7.75 14.69
CA GLY A 84 2.75 -7.03 15.94
C GLY A 84 3.08 -5.53 15.78
N HIS A 85 3.22 -5.03 14.56
CA HIS A 85 3.37 -3.59 14.31
C HIS A 85 2.01 -2.91 14.11
N PRO A 86 1.79 -1.75 14.75
CA PRO A 86 0.57 -0.99 14.55
C PRO A 86 0.45 -0.57 13.09
N GLN A 87 -0.75 -0.78 12.55
CA GLN A 87 -1.15 -0.30 11.24
C GLN A 87 -1.52 1.18 11.33
N ARG A 88 -1.31 1.90 10.23
CA ARG A 88 -1.69 3.32 10.10
C ARG A 88 -3.20 3.50 10.06
N HIS A 89 -3.68 4.72 10.25
CA HIS A 89 -5.13 4.97 10.24
C HIS A 89 -5.78 4.52 8.91
N THR A 90 -6.95 3.87 8.97
CA THR A 90 -7.60 3.26 7.79
C THR A 90 -7.96 4.30 6.72
N LYS A 91 -8.39 5.53 7.10
CA LYS A 91 -8.62 6.61 6.12
C LYS A 91 -7.33 7.01 5.40
N PHE A 92 -6.20 7.07 6.11
CA PHE A 92 -4.91 7.41 5.51
C PHE A 92 -4.52 6.36 4.46
N GLN A 93 -4.63 5.08 4.80
CA GLN A 93 -4.36 3.99 3.87
C GLN A 93 -5.29 4.02 2.65
N MET A 94 -6.57 4.31 2.84
CA MET A 94 -7.52 4.42 1.74
C MET A 94 -7.21 5.60 0.81
N ILE A 95 -6.81 6.77 1.36
CA ILE A 95 -6.35 7.91 0.56
C ILE A 95 -5.15 7.49 -0.29
N VAL A 96 -4.13 6.86 0.32
CA VAL A 96 -2.95 6.39 -0.39
C VAL A 96 -3.32 5.43 -1.53
N ALA A 97 -4.17 4.43 -1.23
CA ALA A 97 -4.57 3.42 -2.21
C ALA A 97 -5.35 4.04 -3.37
N LEU A 98 -6.33 4.89 -3.09
CA LEU A 98 -7.13 5.55 -4.12
C LEU A 98 -6.31 6.56 -4.93
N THR A 99 -5.38 7.26 -4.28
CA THR A 99 -4.46 8.18 -4.97
C THR A 99 -3.55 7.40 -5.91
N ARG A 100 -3.06 6.22 -5.50
CA ARG A 100 -2.28 5.33 -6.38
C ARG A 100 -3.10 4.86 -7.57
N LEU A 101 -4.31 4.36 -7.34
CA LEU A 101 -5.18 3.82 -8.40
C LEU A 101 -5.71 4.92 -9.33
N GLY A 102 -6.04 6.08 -8.81
CA GLY A 102 -6.62 7.20 -9.56
C GLY A 102 -5.63 7.95 -10.45
N LEU A 103 -4.33 7.75 -10.23
CA LEU A 103 -3.24 8.42 -10.94
C LEU A 103 -2.40 7.48 -11.82
N TYR A 104 -2.65 6.17 -11.77
CA TYR A 104 -2.03 5.20 -12.68
C TYR A 104 -2.70 5.31 -14.06
N GLY A 105 -1.93 5.82 -15.03
CA GLY A 105 -2.35 6.15 -16.40
C GLY A 105 -1.43 7.21 -17.03
N ASN A 106 -0.93 8.16 -16.23
CA ASN A 106 -0.07 9.26 -16.68
C ASN A 106 1.18 9.43 -15.79
N GLU A 107 2.11 8.46 -15.83
CA GLU A 107 3.49 8.60 -15.32
C GLU A 107 3.67 9.20 -13.89
N GLN A 108 2.88 8.78 -12.90
CA GLN A 108 3.22 9.13 -11.53
C GLN A 108 4.34 8.25 -10.97
N SER A 109 5.57 8.75 -11.13
CA SER A 109 6.76 8.18 -10.51
C SER A 109 6.54 7.94 -9.00
N SER A 110 7.06 6.82 -8.51
CA SER A 110 7.17 6.49 -7.08
C SER A 110 7.66 7.66 -6.21
N LYS A 111 8.41 8.60 -6.81
CA LYS A 111 8.89 9.85 -6.24
C LYS A 111 7.77 10.78 -5.74
N ARG A 112 6.63 10.90 -6.46
CA ARG A 112 5.52 11.78 -6.06
C ARG A 112 4.71 11.19 -4.90
N LEU A 113 4.48 9.88 -4.91
CA LEU A 113 3.88 9.17 -3.79
C LEU A 113 4.76 9.21 -2.54
N SER A 114 6.09 9.07 -2.73
CA SER A 114 7.06 9.22 -1.65
C SER A 114 7.09 10.64 -1.09
N LYS A 115 6.95 11.68 -1.91
CA LYS A 115 6.85 13.07 -1.42
C LYS A 115 5.53 13.34 -0.68
N ASN A 116 4.41 12.87 -1.23
CA ASN A 116 3.07 13.23 -0.73
C ASN A 116 2.64 12.43 0.50
N PHE A 117 3.09 11.18 0.61
CA PHE A 117 2.64 10.25 1.65
C PHE A 117 3.79 9.70 2.51
N ASP A 118 5.03 10.13 2.24
CA ASP A 118 6.25 9.65 2.91
C ASP A 118 6.41 8.12 2.93
N ILE A 119 5.85 7.45 1.93
CA ILE A 119 5.95 6.01 1.77
C ILE A 119 7.28 5.74 1.05
N SER A 120 8.14 4.92 1.67
CA SER A 120 9.54 4.66 1.29
C SER A 120 9.87 4.80 -0.20
N ARG A 121 10.99 5.48 -0.51
CA ARG A 121 11.74 5.20 -1.75
C ARG A 121 12.24 3.76 -1.65
N LYS A 122 11.65 2.84 -2.40
CA LYS A 122 12.44 1.68 -2.83
C LYS A 122 13.37 2.24 -3.90
N ASN A 123 14.66 2.37 -3.60
CA ASN A 123 15.68 2.44 -4.64
C ASN A 123 15.49 1.16 -5.45
N ILE A 124 14.83 1.27 -6.60
CA ILE A 124 14.86 0.26 -7.64
C ILE A 124 16.01 0.72 -8.53
N TYR A 125 17.23 0.35 -8.14
CA TYR A 125 18.42 0.10 -8.95
C TYR A 125 19.40 -0.62 -8.04
#